data_AF-A0AAV6HHQ7-F1
#
_entry.id   AF-A0AAV6HHQ7-F1
#
_cell.length_a   1.000
_cell.length_b   1.000
_cell.length_c   1.000
_cell.angle_alpha   90.00
_cell.angle_beta   90.00
_cell.angle_gamma   90.00
#
_symmetry.space_group_name_H-M   'P 1'
#
loop_
_entity.id
_entity.type
_entity.pdbx_description
1 polymer ?
#
loop_
_entity_poly.entity_id
_entity_poly.type
_entity_poly.pdbx_seq_one_letter_code
_entity_poly.pdbx_strand_id
1 'polypeptide(L)'
;MSQAGVNDYDEKALQRLASTLVEKIDVGARKTESFSSACIYRVPEGLRKLNERAYTPRLIAIGPLHRNDQHHQTSMQHVKMSYVNNLLCRLIAGMEGLELAEKKSALLQECLAEMKKLIADVNNCYLAEVTLDEEMMLVDGCFILEFFYRARSLKLERAEEEEKRKPISGGDNGKSKVRNC
;
A
#
# COMPACT_ATOMS: atom_id res chain seq x y z
N MET A 1 61.66 -35.13 -18.86
CA MET A 1 60.90 -34.03 -19.46
C MET A 1 59.43 -34.29 -19.22
N SER A 2 58.81 -33.67 -18.22
CA SER A 2 57.35 -33.73 -18.05
C SER A 2 56.89 -32.81 -16.92
N GLN A 3 56.59 -31.55 -17.26
CA GLN A 3 55.64 -30.72 -16.52
C GLN A 3 54.95 -29.77 -17.52
N ALA A 4 53.69 -30.05 -17.83
CA ALA A 4 52.73 -29.09 -18.42
C ALA A 4 51.38 -29.81 -18.52
N GLY A 5 50.47 -29.57 -17.57
CA GLY A 5 49.14 -30.21 -17.60
C GLY A 5 48.24 -29.86 -16.44
N VAL A 6 48.80 -29.39 -15.33
CA VAL A 6 48.07 -28.73 -14.25
C VAL A 6 48.39 -27.25 -14.38
N ASN A 7 47.47 -26.42 -14.90
CA ASN A 7 47.37 -24.97 -14.60
C ASN A 7 46.34 -24.19 -15.46
N ASP A 8 45.99 -24.63 -16.68
CA ASP A 8 45.05 -23.86 -17.54
C ASP A 8 43.57 -23.94 -17.08
N TYR A 9 43.14 -25.09 -16.56
CA TYR A 9 41.77 -25.26 -16.06
C TYR A 9 41.54 -24.48 -14.75
N ASP A 10 42.57 -24.43 -13.89
CA ASP A 10 42.52 -23.76 -12.60
C ASP A 10 42.60 -22.23 -12.75
N GLU A 11 43.41 -21.74 -13.70
CA GLU A 11 43.50 -20.32 -14.04
C GLU A 11 42.17 -19.79 -14.64
N LYS A 12 41.53 -20.56 -15.53
CA LYS A 12 40.20 -20.22 -16.06
C LYS A 12 39.11 -20.23 -14.98
N ALA A 13 39.18 -21.18 -14.04
CA ALA A 13 38.25 -21.23 -12.91
C ALA A 13 38.43 -20.03 -11.97
N LEU A 14 39.68 -19.67 -11.69
CA LEU A 14 40.03 -18.52 -10.87
C LEU A 14 39.58 -17.20 -11.51
N GLN A 15 39.78 -17.06 -12.83
CA GLN A 15 39.32 -15.90 -13.60
C GLN A 15 37.79 -15.75 -13.54
N ARG A 16 37.04 -16.86 -13.69
CA ARG A 16 35.57 -16.84 -13.57
C ARG A 16 35.11 -16.43 -12.18
N LEU A 17 35.73 -17.00 -11.15
CA LEU A 17 35.43 -16.65 -9.76
C LEU A 17 35.71 -15.16 -9.49
N ALA A 18 36.84 -14.64 -9.98
CA ALA A 18 37.20 -13.24 -9.86
C ALA A 18 36.15 -12.33 -10.53
N SER A 19 35.73 -12.64 -11.76
CA SER A 19 34.66 -11.89 -12.44
C SER A 19 33.34 -11.91 -11.66
N THR A 20 32.92 -13.08 -11.17
CA THR A 20 31.70 -13.19 -10.34
C THR A 20 31.82 -12.40 -9.03
N LEU A 21 33.00 -12.37 -8.41
CA LEU A 21 33.23 -11.59 -7.19
C LEU A 21 33.17 -10.09 -7.46
N VAL A 22 33.78 -9.62 -8.54
CA VAL A 22 33.70 -8.20 -8.97
C VAL A 22 32.25 -7.80 -9.18
N GLU A 23 31.47 -8.61 -9.91
CA GLU A 23 30.03 -8.36 -10.12
C GLU A 23 29.26 -8.27 -8.78
N LYS A 24 29.52 -9.19 -7.84
CA LYS A 24 28.88 -9.17 -6.51
C LYS A 24 29.29 -7.97 -5.67
N ILE A 25 30.55 -7.55 -5.72
CA ILE A 25 31.07 -6.36 -5.03
C ILE A 25 30.37 -5.12 -5.59
N ASP A 26 30.31 -4.99 -6.91
CA ASP A 26 29.65 -3.87 -7.59
C ASP A 26 28.16 -3.81 -7.27
N VAL A 27 27.47 -4.95 -7.25
CA VAL A 27 26.07 -5.04 -6.83
C VAL A 27 25.92 -4.61 -5.36
N GLY A 28 26.80 -5.08 -4.47
CA GLY A 28 26.79 -4.72 -3.05
C GLY A 28 27.01 -3.22 -2.81
N ALA A 29 27.94 -2.60 -3.54
CA ALA A 29 28.22 -1.17 -3.47
C ALA A 29 26.99 -0.34 -3.86
N ARG A 30 26.40 -0.62 -5.04
CA ARG A 30 25.18 0.07 -5.52
C ARG A 30 24.00 -0.12 -4.57
N LYS A 31 23.83 -1.33 -4.01
CA LYS A 31 22.73 -1.61 -3.07
C LYS A 31 22.89 -0.84 -1.75
N THR A 32 24.12 -0.59 -1.32
CA THR A 32 24.38 0.22 -0.12
C THR A 32 24.02 1.69 -0.34
N GLU A 33 24.25 2.21 -1.54
CA GLU A 33 23.80 3.57 -1.91
C GLU A 33 22.27 3.69 -1.87
N SER A 34 21.54 2.66 -2.34
CA SER A 34 20.07 2.65 -2.29
C SER A 34 19.49 2.58 -0.88
N PHE A 35 20.28 2.16 0.13
CA PHE A 35 19.81 2.17 1.53
C PHE A 35 19.53 3.58 2.04
N SER A 36 20.15 4.60 1.45
CA SER A 36 19.91 6.00 1.81
C SER A 36 18.52 6.51 1.43
N SER A 37 17.88 5.89 0.42
CA SER A 37 16.52 6.25 -0.03
C SER A 37 15.44 5.30 0.50
N ALA A 38 15.83 4.16 1.07
CA ALA A 38 14.90 3.24 1.71
C ALA A 38 14.24 3.87 2.93
N CYS A 39 12.92 3.75 3.03
CA CYS A 39 12.12 4.28 4.14
C CYS A 39 11.14 3.24 4.73
N ILE A 40 11.07 2.05 4.14
CA ILE A 40 10.24 0.93 4.59
C ILE A 40 11.16 -0.25 4.93
N TYR A 41 11.11 -0.67 6.18
CA TYR A 41 12.00 -1.68 6.73
C TYR A 41 11.23 -2.92 7.18
N ARG A 42 11.80 -4.09 6.93
CA ARG A 42 11.28 -5.32 7.54
C ARG A 42 11.64 -5.32 9.02
N VAL A 43 10.69 -5.69 9.86
CA VAL A 43 10.93 -5.84 11.30
C VAL A 43 12.03 -6.89 11.52
N PRO A 44 13.11 -6.57 12.26
CA PRO A 44 14.16 -7.52 12.59
C PRO A 44 13.61 -8.80 13.23
N GLU A 45 14.15 -9.96 12.85
CA GLU A 45 13.65 -11.26 13.27
C GLU A 45 13.65 -11.44 14.80
N GLY A 46 14.66 -10.89 15.49
CA GLY A 46 14.71 -10.90 16.95
C GLY A 46 13.50 -10.22 17.59
N LEU A 47 13.11 -9.04 17.10
CA LEU A 47 11.92 -8.35 17.57
C LEU A 47 10.65 -9.10 17.20
N ARG A 48 10.58 -9.65 15.98
CA ARG A 48 9.44 -10.44 15.53
C ARG A 48 9.22 -11.68 16.40
N LYS A 49 10.28 -12.36 16.83
CA LYS A 49 10.21 -13.54 17.72
C LYS A 49 9.68 -13.21 19.11
N LEU A 50 9.93 -12.01 19.62
CA LEU A 50 9.40 -11.57 20.91
C LEU A 50 7.88 -11.41 20.88
N ASN A 51 7.33 -10.93 19.76
CA ASN A 51 5.88 -10.78 19.61
C ASN A 51 5.44 -10.84 18.16
N GLU A 52 5.29 -12.05 17.60
CA GLU A 52 4.94 -12.23 16.20
C GLU A 52 3.58 -11.57 15.86
N ARG A 53 2.62 -11.62 16.79
CA ARG A 53 1.27 -11.08 16.60
C ARG A 53 1.24 -9.56 16.43
N ALA A 54 2.24 -8.84 16.97
CA ALA A 54 2.35 -7.40 16.79
C ALA A 54 2.84 -7.01 15.38
N TYR A 55 3.50 -7.92 14.68
CA TYR A 55 4.15 -7.65 13.39
C TYR A 55 3.57 -8.48 12.23
N THR A 56 2.46 -9.18 12.45
CA THR A 56 1.71 -9.90 11.43
C THR A 56 0.35 -9.23 11.28
N PRO A 57 -0.01 -8.74 10.06
CA PRO A 57 -1.31 -8.14 9.83
C PRO A 57 -2.43 -9.08 10.27
N ARG A 58 -3.35 -8.60 11.09
CA ARG A 58 -4.42 -9.43 11.66
C ARG A 58 -5.67 -9.51 10.77
N LEU A 59 -5.87 -8.49 9.93
CA LEU A 59 -7.05 -8.35 9.10
C LEU A 59 -6.64 -8.07 7.65
N ILE A 60 -6.07 -6.91 7.37
CA ILE A 60 -5.71 -6.51 6.01
C ILE A 60 -4.20 -6.34 5.92
N ALA A 61 -3.58 -7.06 4.99
CA ALA A 61 -2.19 -6.83 4.58
C ALA A 61 -2.14 -5.78 3.48
N ILE A 62 -1.23 -4.83 3.64
CA ILE A 62 -0.94 -3.73 2.70
C ILE A 62 0.52 -3.84 2.30
N GLY A 63 0.77 -3.81 0.99
CA GLY A 63 2.10 -3.87 0.40
C GLY A 63 2.69 -5.28 0.34
N PRO A 64 3.93 -5.39 -0.17
CA PRO A 64 4.52 -6.65 -0.61
C PRO A 64 5.08 -7.52 0.53
N LEU A 65 5.35 -6.94 1.71
CA LEU A 65 6.05 -7.64 2.80
C LEU A 65 5.29 -8.86 3.35
N HIS A 66 3.96 -8.87 3.16
CA HIS A 66 3.05 -9.91 3.64
C HIS A 66 2.33 -10.64 2.49
N ARG A 67 2.84 -10.54 1.25
CA ARG A 67 2.21 -11.14 0.04
C ARG A 67 1.97 -12.64 0.17
N ASN A 68 2.93 -13.35 0.76
CA ASN A 68 2.94 -14.82 0.81
C ASN A 68 2.21 -15.38 2.03
N ASP A 69 1.65 -14.53 2.90
CA ASP A 69 0.94 -14.97 4.09
C ASP A 69 -0.44 -15.53 3.67
N GLN A 70 -0.61 -16.87 3.73
CA GLN A 70 -1.80 -17.58 3.24
C GLN A 70 -3.12 -17.05 3.81
N HIS A 71 -3.11 -16.52 5.04
CA HIS A 71 -4.29 -15.97 5.70
C HIS A 71 -4.84 -14.69 5.06
N HIS A 72 -4.06 -14.01 4.23
CA HIS A 72 -4.46 -12.75 3.56
C HIS A 72 -4.85 -12.95 2.11
N GLN A 73 -4.82 -14.17 1.58
CA GLN A 73 -4.91 -14.41 0.13
C GLN A 73 -6.33 -14.45 -0.44
N THR A 74 -7.40 -14.49 0.37
CA THR A 74 -8.76 -14.65 -0.19
C THR A 74 -9.76 -13.62 0.32
N SER A 75 -10.36 -13.80 1.51
CA SER A 75 -11.52 -12.98 1.93
C SER A 75 -11.21 -11.49 1.99
N MET A 76 -10.01 -11.12 2.45
CA MET A 76 -9.62 -9.71 2.60
C MET A 76 -9.16 -9.08 1.28
N GLN A 77 -8.73 -9.88 0.31
CA GLN A 77 -8.52 -9.39 -1.05
C GLN A 77 -9.86 -9.01 -1.69
N HIS A 78 -10.92 -9.81 -1.50
CA HIS A 78 -12.26 -9.45 -1.97
C HIS A 78 -12.77 -8.15 -1.32
N VAL A 79 -12.48 -7.91 -0.04
CA VAL A 79 -12.80 -6.64 0.61
C VAL A 79 -12.05 -5.48 -0.07
N LYS A 80 -10.74 -5.62 -0.32
CA LYS A 80 -9.98 -4.60 -1.04
C LYS A 80 -10.54 -4.33 -2.44
N MET A 81 -10.85 -5.39 -3.20
CA MET A 81 -11.49 -5.28 -4.52
C MET A 81 -12.86 -4.59 -4.47
N SER A 82 -13.66 -4.86 -3.43
CA SER A 82 -14.92 -4.15 -3.21
C SER A 82 -14.68 -2.65 -3.01
N TYR A 83 -13.66 -2.27 -2.22
CA TYR A 83 -13.29 -0.86 -2.03
C TYR A 83 -12.79 -0.20 -3.32
N VAL A 84 -11.98 -0.90 -4.12
CA VAL A 84 -11.58 -0.44 -5.47
C VAL A 84 -12.82 -0.16 -6.31
N ASN A 85 -13.75 -1.10 -6.39
CA ASN A 85 -15.00 -0.91 -7.16
C ASN A 85 -15.80 0.29 -6.66
N ASN A 86 -15.91 0.47 -5.34
CA ASN A 86 -16.63 1.59 -4.75
C ASN A 86 -15.94 2.94 -5.05
N LEU A 87 -14.60 2.99 -5.02
CA LEU A 87 -13.84 4.17 -5.41
C LEU A 87 -14.11 4.54 -6.87
N LEU A 88 -14.04 3.55 -7.77
CA LEU A 88 -14.28 3.76 -9.20
C LEU A 88 -15.71 4.24 -9.46
N CYS A 89 -16.72 3.62 -8.81
CA CYS A 89 -18.10 4.09 -8.90
C CYS A 89 -18.26 5.54 -8.40
N ARG A 90 -17.54 5.93 -7.35
CA ARG A 90 -17.55 7.29 -6.81
C ARG A 90 -16.96 8.30 -7.80
N LEU A 91 -15.86 7.95 -8.48
CA LEU A 91 -15.20 8.81 -9.45
C LEU A 91 -16.00 9.00 -10.74
N ILE A 92 -16.79 7.99 -11.12
CA ILE A 92 -17.52 7.91 -12.40
C ILE A 92 -19.04 8.04 -12.15
N ALA A 93 -19.44 8.82 -11.14
CA ALA A 93 -20.85 8.95 -10.76
C ALA A 93 -21.73 9.47 -11.93
N GLY A 94 -22.94 8.94 -12.04
CA GLY A 94 -23.93 9.34 -13.08
C GLY A 94 -23.95 8.50 -14.34
N MET A 95 -23.27 7.34 -14.34
CA MET A 95 -23.19 6.42 -15.47
C MET A 95 -23.61 5.00 -15.10
N GLU A 96 -24.26 4.30 -16.03
CA GLU A 96 -24.80 2.96 -15.81
C GLU A 96 -24.46 2.01 -16.98
N GLY A 97 -24.56 0.70 -16.74
CA GLY A 97 -24.44 -0.32 -17.78
C GLY A 97 -23.04 -0.43 -18.41
N LEU A 98 -23.00 -0.64 -19.72
CA LEU A 98 -21.76 -0.91 -20.47
C LEU A 98 -20.76 0.25 -20.43
N GLU A 99 -21.25 1.49 -20.45
CA GLU A 99 -20.42 2.70 -20.41
C GLU A 99 -19.63 2.79 -19.09
N LEU A 100 -20.21 2.33 -17.98
CA LEU A 100 -19.53 2.28 -16.69
C LEU A 100 -18.38 1.26 -16.69
N ALA A 101 -18.59 0.09 -17.28
CA ALA A 101 -17.56 -0.96 -17.33
C ALA A 101 -16.36 -0.53 -18.20
N GLU A 102 -16.63 0.08 -19.36
CA GLU A 102 -15.60 0.60 -20.26
C GLU A 102 -14.78 1.71 -19.59
N LYS A 103 -15.42 2.70 -18.95
CA LYS A 103 -14.68 3.76 -18.25
C LYS A 103 -13.90 3.24 -17.04
N LYS A 104 -14.43 2.28 -16.28
CA LYS A 104 -13.66 1.61 -15.21
C LYS A 104 -12.39 0.97 -15.77
N SER A 105 -12.52 0.24 -16.88
CA SER A 105 -11.38 -0.40 -17.53
C SER A 105 -10.35 0.62 -18.00
N ALA A 106 -10.77 1.69 -18.67
CA ALA A 106 -9.89 2.76 -19.15
C ALA A 106 -9.11 3.44 -18.00
N LEU A 107 -9.81 3.82 -16.91
CA LEU A 107 -9.16 4.41 -15.74
C LEU A 107 -8.15 3.46 -15.09
N LEU A 108 -8.50 2.17 -14.95
CA LEU A 108 -7.59 1.17 -14.41
C LEU A 108 -6.36 0.99 -15.30
N GLN A 109 -6.53 1.00 -16.62
CA GLN A 109 -5.41 0.93 -17.56
C GLN A 109 -4.46 2.12 -17.40
N GLU A 110 -4.98 3.34 -17.28
CA GLU A 110 -4.18 4.54 -17.03
C GLU A 110 -3.43 4.45 -15.69
N CYS A 111 -4.13 4.08 -14.61
CA CYS A 111 -3.50 3.91 -13.30
C CYS A 111 -2.40 2.83 -13.30
N LEU A 112 -2.65 1.69 -13.94
CA LEU A 112 -1.64 0.63 -14.07
C LEU A 112 -0.44 1.10 -14.88
N ALA A 113 -0.65 1.83 -15.97
CA ALA A 113 0.43 2.36 -16.79
C ALA A 113 1.32 3.35 -16.01
N GLU A 114 0.75 4.20 -15.16
CA GLU A 114 1.52 5.08 -14.27
C GLU A 114 2.23 4.30 -13.16
N MET A 115 1.55 3.32 -12.54
CA MET A 115 2.16 2.47 -11.51
C MET A 115 3.39 1.72 -12.04
N LYS A 116 3.34 1.21 -13.29
CA LYS A 116 4.49 0.56 -13.93
C LYS A 116 5.74 1.42 -13.96
N LYS A 117 5.59 2.72 -14.23
CA LYS A 117 6.70 3.66 -14.29
C LYS A 117 7.34 3.88 -12.91
N LEU A 118 6.54 3.77 -11.85
CA LEU A 118 6.95 4.04 -10.47
C LEU A 118 7.50 2.81 -9.74
N ILE A 119 7.27 1.59 -10.23
CA ILE A 119 7.69 0.36 -9.52
C ILE A 119 9.18 0.35 -9.17
N ALA A 120 10.04 0.83 -10.06
CA ALA A 120 11.48 0.87 -9.79
C ALA A 120 11.80 1.79 -8.59
N ASP A 121 11.17 2.95 -8.53
CA ASP A 121 11.35 3.90 -7.43
C ASP A 121 10.75 3.37 -6.12
N VAL A 122 9.56 2.77 -6.19
CA VAL A 122 8.90 2.16 -5.02
C VAL A 122 9.72 0.99 -4.48
N ASN A 123 10.36 0.19 -5.34
CA ASN A 123 11.27 -0.86 -4.89
C ASN A 123 12.42 -0.31 -4.05
N ASN A 124 12.96 0.86 -4.42
CA ASN A 124 14.02 1.51 -3.65
C ASN A 124 13.56 2.01 -2.27
N CYS A 125 12.24 2.19 -2.06
CA CYS A 125 11.71 2.52 -0.74
C CYS A 125 11.80 1.35 0.25
N TYR A 126 11.92 0.10 -0.22
CA TYR A 126 12.04 -1.07 0.64
C TYR A 126 13.50 -1.45 0.83
N LEU A 127 13.95 -1.57 2.08
CA LEU A 127 15.29 -2.10 2.36
C LEU A 127 15.39 -3.59 2.02
N ALA A 128 14.30 -4.33 2.22
CA ALA A 128 14.22 -5.75 1.92
C ALA A 128 14.00 -5.97 0.41
N GLU A 129 14.55 -7.07 -0.12
CA GLU A 129 14.16 -7.52 -1.46
C GLU A 129 12.69 -7.93 -1.45
N VAL A 130 11.89 -7.23 -2.24
CA VAL A 130 10.46 -7.44 -2.37
C VAL A 130 10.09 -7.61 -3.83
N THR A 131 9.10 -8.45 -4.09
CA THR A 131 8.50 -8.53 -5.42
C THR A 131 7.26 -7.64 -5.44
N LEU A 132 7.42 -6.44 -5.98
CA LEU A 132 6.30 -5.55 -6.28
C LEU A 132 5.49 -6.06 -7.48
N ASP A 133 4.23 -5.69 -7.48
CA ASP A 133 3.24 -6.02 -8.49
C ASP A 133 2.33 -4.78 -8.64
N GLU A 134 2.12 -4.32 -9.87
CA GLU A 134 1.30 -3.14 -10.14
C GLU A 134 -0.12 -3.33 -9.63
N GLU A 135 -0.65 -4.56 -9.77
CA GLU A 135 -1.99 -4.91 -9.32
C GLU A 135 -2.10 -4.71 -7.81
N MET A 136 -1.13 -5.24 -7.05
CA MET A 136 -1.09 -5.07 -5.61
C MET A 136 -1.05 -3.61 -5.20
N MET A 137 -0.14 -2.82 -5.79
CA MET A 137 0.03 -1.42 -5.43
C MET A 137 -1.23 -0.60 -5.72
N LEU A 138 -1.87 -0.86 -6.87
CA LEU A 138 -3.13 -0.21 -7.23
C LEU A 138 -4.25 -0.60 -6.29
N VAL A 139 -4.46 -1.90 -6.06
CA VAL A 139 -5.55 -2.41 -5.19
C VAL A 139 -5.39 -1.88 -3.77
N ASP A 140 -4.19 -1.91 -3.22
CA ASP A 140 -3.91 -1.42 -1.87
C ASP A 140 -4.06 0.09 -1.76
N GLY A 141 -3.55 0.85 -2.75
CA GLY A 141 -3.70 2.30 -2.81
C GLY A 141 -5.16 2.73 -2.89
N CYS A 142 -5.92 2.12 -3.81
CA CYS A 142 -7.36 2.38 -3.95
C CYS A 142 -8.14 1.98 -2.69
N PHE A 143 -7.79 0.85 -2.05
CA PHE A 143 -8.38 0.45 -0.79
C PHE A 143 -8.18 1.53 0.30
N ILE A 144 -6.96 2.02 0.48
CA ILE A 144 -6.63 3.06 1.46
C ILE A 144 -7.41 4.35 1.17
N LEU A 145 -7.45 4.78 -0.09
CA LEU A 145 -8.16 5.99 -0.50
C LEU A 145 -9.66 5.90 -0.18
N GLU A 146 -10.36 4.85 -0.63
CA GLU A 146 -11.79 4.67 -0.35
C GLU A 146 -12.06 4.46 1.15
N PHE A 147 -11.16 3.80 1.87
CA PHE A 147 -11.27 3.66 3.32
C PHE A 147 -11.27 5.02 4.00
N PHE A 148 -10.38 5.94 3.62
CA PHE A 148 -10.37 7.29 4.15
C PHE A 148 -11.58 8.12 3.71
N TYR A 149 -12.04 7.98 2.46
CA TYR A 149 -13.28 8.63 2.02
C TYR A 149 -14.47 8.23 2.89
N ARG A 150 -14.67 6.94 3.13
CA ARG A 150 -15.75 6.43 3.98
C ARG A 150 -15.62 6.89 5.43
N ALA A 151 -14.41 6.83 5.98
CA ALA A 151 -14.16 7.26 7.35
C ALA A 151 -14.50 8.75 7.54
N ARG A 152 -14.23 9.59 6.53
CA ARG A 152 -14.60 11.01 6.54
C ARG A 152 -16.11 11.21 6.45
N SER A 153 -16.80 10.51 5.53
CA SER A 153 -18.26 10.60 5.40
C SER A 153 -18.99 10.21 6.68
N LEU A 154 -18.61 9.09 7.30
CA LEU A 154 -19.21 8.64 8.57
C LEU A 154 -19.00 9.63 9.71
N LYS A 155 -17.86 10.33 9.74
CA LYS A 155 -17.62 11.38 10.75
C LYS A 155 -18.54 12.58 10.58
N LEU A 156 -18.82 12.97 9.32
CA LEU A 156 -19.73 14.07 9.03
C LEU A 156 -21.17 13.71 9.41
N GLU A 157 -21.63 12.52 9.03
CA GLU A 157 -22.98 12.02 9.37
C GLU A 157 -23.20 12.00 10.90
N ARG A 158 -22.22 11.50 11.66
CA ARG A 158 -22.30 11.50 13.13
C ARG A 158 -22.32 12.89 13.74
N ALA A 159 -21.52 13.83 13.20
CA ALA A 159 -21.51 15.21 13.68
C ALA A 159 -22.85 15.91 13.44
N GLU A 160 -23.48 15.68 12.28
CA GLU A 160 -24.81 16.20 11.97
C GLU A 160 -25.89 15.58 12.86
N GLU A 161 -25.81 14.28 13.16
CA GLU A 161 -26.71 13.62 14.11
C GLU A 161 -26.57 14.14 15.55
N GLU A 162 -25.34 14.40 16.00
CA GLU A 162 -25.06 14.98 17.31
C GLU A 162 -25.56 16.43 17.42
N GLU A 163 -25.45 17.22 16.34
CA GLU A 163 -25.98 18.58 16.29
C GLU A 163 -27.51 18.61 16.32
N LYS A 164 -28.18 17.71 15.61
CA LYS A 164 -29.64 17.53 15.67
C LYS A 164 -30.14 17.10 17.05
N ARG A 165 -29.29 16.49 17.88
CA ARG A 165 -29.64 16.05 19.25
C ARG A 165 -29.43 17.13 20.31
N LYS A 166 -28.85 18.29 19.98
CA LYS A 166 -28.72 19.39 20.95
C LYS A 166 -30.11 19.96 21.26
N PRO A 167 -30.48 20.11 22.55
CA PRO A 167 -31.77 20.68 22.92
C PRO A 167 -31.85 22.12 22.43
N ILE A 168 -32.98 22.48 21.81
CA ILE A 168 -33.32 23.88 21.52
C ILE A 168 -33.39 24.58 22.88
N SER A 169 -32.40 25.43 23.19
CA SER A 169 -32.47 26.32 24.35
C SER A 169 -33.72 27.17 24.21
N GLY A 170 -34.76 26.84 24.97
CA GLY A 170 -36.02 27.55 24.95
C GLY A 170 -35.79 29.03 25.25
N GLY A 171 -36.28 29.90 24.37
CA GLY A 171 -36.58 31.27 24.74
C GLY A 171 -37.77 31.26 25.70
N ASP A 172 -37.63 31.93 26.84
CA ASP A 172 -38.73 32.15 27.78
C ASP A 172 -39.11 33.64 27.83
N ASN A 173 -40.27 33.91 27.24
CA ASN A 173 -41.38 34.78 27.64
C ASN A 173 -41.17 36.21 28.17
N GLY A 174 -41.67 37.16 27.37
CA GLY A 174 -42.93 37.82 27.70
C GLY A 174 -42.98 38.66 28.99
N LYS A 175 -42.52 39.91 28.93
CA LYS A 175 -42.94 40.94 29.89
C LYS A 175 -44.26 41.57 29.45
N SER A 176 -45.39 40.99 29.86
CA SER A 176 -46.66 41.72 29.93
C SER A 176 -46.69 42.48 31.26
N LYS A 177 -46.54 43.81 31.21
CA LYS A 177 -46.72 44.69 32.38
C LYS A 177 -48.12 45.31 32.30
N VAL A 178 -48.92 44.92 33.28
CA VAL A 178 -50.30 45.35 33.58
C VAL A 178 -50.40 46.87 33.71
N ARG A 179 -51.43 47.47 33.08
CA ARG A 179 -51.87 48.85 33.36
C ARG A 179 -52.88 48.81 34.50
N ASN A 180 -52.69 49.68 35.50
CA ASN A 180 -53.73 50.06 36.46
C ASN A 180 -53.97 51.57 36.36
N CYS A 181 -55.27 51.90 36.43
CA CYS A 181 -55.93 53.22 36.44
C CYS A 181 -55.95 53.98 35.11
#